data_AF-A0A6N7VX20-F1
#
_entry.id   AF-A0A6N7VX20-F1
#
_cell.length_a   1.000
_cell.length_b   1.000
_cell.length_c   1.000
_cell.angle_alpha   90.00
_cell.angle_beta   90.00
_cell.angle_gamma   90.00
#
_symmetry.space_group_name_H-M   'P 1'
#
loop_
_entity.id
_entity.type
_entity.pdbx_description
1 polymer ?
#
loop_
_entity_poly.entity_id
_entity_poly.type
_entity_poly.pdbx_seq_one_letter_code
_entity_poly.pdbx_strand_id
1 'polypeptide(L)'
;MNETKLKTKDLVNIGIFSVIYMALSMAVMIIPILSPILWLLWPAMTGIICNFIYMLLVSKVPKPGTALLLIAITGIIYFAIGECTFTIVITCVIAGVLAEITRKILGYKSQKSVIVSSGLICIGLIGSPLPMWLFQESYMKSIIKMGMSPEYVNKLQTLISIPTLIGMIITAFIGGVIGAYIGKAMFKKRFEKAGIM
;
A
#
# COMPACT_ATOMS: atom_id res chain seq x y z
N MET A 1 2.59 19.17 27.05
CA MET A 1 3.57 18.43 26.22
C MET A 1 2.81 17.58 25.20
N ASN A 2 3.01 17.80 23.90
CA ASN A 2 2.49 16.88 22.88
C ASN A 2 3.23 15.54 23.06
N GLU A 3 2.55 14.50 23.54
CA GLU A 3 3.16 13.17 23.67
C GLU A 3 3.48 12.58 22.29
N THR A 4 4.76 12.56 21.95
CA THR A 4 5.25 12.10 20.64
C THR A 4 5.57 10.61 20.59
N LYS A 5 5.58 9.91 21.74
CA LYS A 5 5.88 8.46 21.79
C LYS A 5 4.63 7.61 21.58
N LEU A 6 4.80 6.51 20.85
CA LEU A 6 3.79 5.46 20.70
C LEU A 6 3.60 4.74 22.05
N LYS A 7 2.34 4.59 22.46
CA LYS A 7 1.94 3.80 23.64
C LYS A 7 1.46 2.41 23.19
N THR A 8 1.33 1.47 24.12
CA THR A 8 0.80 0.13 23.85
C THR A 8 -0.54 0.17 23.10
N LYS A 9 -1.47 1.05 23.51
CA LYS A 9 -2.75 1.26 22.83
C LYS A 9 -2.58 1.71 21.36
N ASP A 10 -1.56 2.52 21.08
CA ASP A 10 -1.29 2.98 19.72
C ASP A 10 -0.79 1.82 18.86
N LEU A 11 0.14 1.02 19.38
CA LEU A 11 0.65 -0.18 18.71
C LEU A 11 -0.45 -1.20 18.42
N VAL A 12 -1.37 -1.42 19.37
CA VAL A 12 -2.54 -2.29 19.17
C VAL A 12 -3.43 -1.76 18.03
N ASN A 13 -3.71 -0.45 17.99
CA ASN A 13 -4.46 0.13 16.87
C ASN A 13 -3.72 -0.05 15.54
N ILE A 14 -2.41 0.21 15.50
CA ILE A 14 -1.61 0.04 14.28
C ILE A 14 -1.72 -1.41 13.78
N GLY A 15 -1.52 -2.39 14.65
CA GLY A 15 -1.64 -3.81 14.28
C GLY A 15 -3.01 -4.19 13.74
N ILE A 16 -4.10 -3.77 14.40
CA ILE A 16 -5.47 -4.02 13.94
C ILE A 16 -5.70 -3.39 12.56
N PHE A 17 -5.30 -2.13 12.37
CA PHE A 17 -5.48 -1.45 11.10
C PHE A 17 -4.61 -2.04 9.98
N SER A 18 -3.40 -2.54 10.28
CA SER A 18 -2.57 -3.27 9.32
C SER A 18 -3.25 -4.55 8.83
N VAL A 19 -3.80 -5.35 9.75
CA VAL A 19 -4.52 -6.58 9.39
C VAL A 19 -5.77 -6.26 8.56
N ILE A 20 -6.54 -5.23 8.93
CA ILE A 20 -7.71 -4.80 8.15
C ILE A 20 -7.31 -4.29 6.76
N TYR A 21 -6.25 -3.46 6.69
CA TYR A 21 -5.74 -2.95 5.42
C TYR A 21 -5.34 -4.11 4.51
N MET A 22 -4.58 -5.06 5.04
CA MET A 22 -4.10 -6.26 4.33
C MET A 22 -5.27 -7.13 3.86
N ALA A 23 -6.25 -7.42 4.71
CA ALA A 23 -7.41 -8.23 4.35
C ALA A 23 -8.25 -7.59 3.23
N LEU A 24 -8.45 -6.26 3.28
CA LEU A 24 -9.13 -5.55 2.21
C LEU A 24 -8.31 -5.52 0.92
N SER A 25 -6.99 -5.35 1.01
CA SER A 25 -6.13 -5.36 -0.17
C SER A 25 -6.05 -6.74 -0.81
N MET A 26 -6.17 -7.84 -0.04
CA MET A 26 -6.33 -9.19 -0.60
C MET A 26 -7.59 -9.33 -1.44
N ALA A 27 -8.72 -8.75 -1.02
CA ALA A 27 -9.93 -8.76 -1.85
C ALA A 27 -9.72 -8.04 -3.20
N VAL A 28 -8.92 -6.97 -3.21
CA VAL A 28 -8.54 -6.26 -4.44
C VAL A 28 -7.59 -7.09 -5.32
N MET A 29 -6.74 -7.93 -4.73
CA MET A 29 -5.81 -8.80 -5.47
C MET A 29 -6.49 -9.90 -6.30
N ILE A 30 -7.80 -10.13 -6.13
CA ILE A 30 -8.57 -11.04 -6.98
C ILE A 30 -8.81 -10.45 -8.37
N ILE A 31 -8.94 -9.11 -8.47
CA ILE A 31 -9.25 -8.40 -9.72
C ILE A 31 -8.19 -8.64 -10.83
N PRO A 32 -6.88 -8.60 -10.54
CA PRO A 32 -5.81 -8.95 -11.49
C PRO A 32 -5.97 -10.27 -12.25
N ILE A 33 -6.70 -11.26 -11.73
CA ILE A 33 -6.93 -12.54 -12.40
C ILE A 33 -7.64 -12.34 -13.76
N LEU A 34 -8.47 -11.29 -13.88
CA LEU A 34 -9.23 -11.00 -15.09
C LEU A 34 -8.36 -10.54 -16.26
N SER A 35 -7.23 -9.87 -16.01
CA SER A 35 -6.35 -9.37 -17.07
C SER A 35 -4.94 -9.03 -16.55
N PRO A 36 -3.87 -9.38 -17.28
CA PRO A 36 -2.49 -9.08 -16.90
C PRO A 36 -2.22 -7.60 -16.59
N ILE A 37 -2.85 -6.67 -17.32
CA ILE A 37 -2.66 -5.23 -17.09
C ILE A 37 -3.20 -4.80 -15.72
N LEU A 38 -4.23 -5.48 -15.20
CA LEU A 38 -4.81 -5.18 -13.89
C LEU A 38 -3.86 -5.56 -12.76
N TRP A 39 -2.92 -6.49 -12.99
CA TRP A 39 -1.87 -6.78 -12.00
C TRP A 39 -0.91 -5.58 -11.84
N LEU A 40 -0.55 -4.91 -12.94
CA LEU A 40 0.26 -3.68 -12.88
C LEU A 40 -0.50 -2.54 -12.19
N LEU A 41 -1.83 -2.52 -12.29
CA LEU A 41 -2.68 -1.49 -11.67
C LEU A 41 -3.13 -1.87 -10.25
N TRP A 42 -2.81 -3.06 -9.75
CA TRP A 42 -3.25 -3.52 -8.43
C TRP A 42 -2.87 -2.57 -7.28
N PRO A 43 -1.66 -1.95 -7.24
CA PRO A 43 -1.31 -1.02 -6.16
C PRO A 43 -2.20 0.23 -6.21
N ALA A 44 -2.53 0.69 -7.42
CA ALA A 44 -3.40 1.83 -7.64
C ALA A 44 -4.85 1.54 -7.22
N MET A 45 -5.39 0.37 -7.62
CA MET A 45 -6.73 -0.08 -7.20
C MET A 45 -6.81 -0.22 -5.67
N THR A 46 -5.78 -0.79 -5.05
CA THR A 46 -5.70 -0.91 -3.59
C THR A 46 -5.62 0.46 -2.93
N GLY A 47 -4.87 1.40 -3.51
CA GLY A 47 -4.86 2.79 -3.05
C GLY A 47 -6.24 3.44 -3.10
N ILE A 48 -7.01 3.24 -4.16
CA ILE A 48 -8.36 3.80 -4.28
C ILE A 48 -9.31 3.20 -3.24
N ILE A 49 -9.26 1.88 -3.05
CA ILE A 49 -10.23 1.14 -2.24
C ILE A 49 -9.85 1.13 -0.75
N CYS A 50 -8.59 0.89 -0.41
CA CYS A 50 -8.17 0.58 0.95
C CYS A 50 -7.56 1.77 1.70
N ASN A 51 -7.18 2.85 1.00
CA ASN A 51 -6.42 3.92 1.64
C ASN A 51 -7.19 4.73 2.69
N PHE A 52 -8.53 4.66 2.71
CA PHE A 52 -9.30 5.22 3.82
C PHE A 52 -8.96 4.56 5.17
N ILE A 53 -8.52 3.30 5.21
CA ILE A 53 -8.07 2.61 6.42
C ILE A 53 -6.81 3.26 6.98
N TYR A 54 -5.84 3.55 6.09
CA TYR A 54 -4.63 4.29 6.47
C TYR A 54 -5.00 5.67 7.03
N MET A 55 -5.89 6.41 6.36
CA MET A 55 -6.35 7.71 6.84
C MET A 55 -6.99 7.66 8.22
N LEU A 56 -7.86 6.67 8.47
CA LEU A 56 -8.49 6.46 9.77
C LEU A 56 -7.46 6.14 10.85
N LEU A 57 -6.43 5.33 10.54
CA LEU A 57 -5.36 5.03 11.49
C LEU A 57 -4.59 6.29 11.86
N VAL A 58 -4.06 7.04 10.88
CA VAL A 58 -3.23 8.22 11.17
C VAL A 58 -4.01 9.37 11.76
N SER A 59 -5.33 9.37 11.59
CA SER A 59 -6.26 10.24 12.29
C SER A 59 -6.39 9.88 13.77
N LYS A 60 -6.42 8.59 14.07
CA LYS A 60 -6.53 8.06 15.44
C LYS A 60 -5.19 8.10 16.18
N VAL A 61 -4.09 7.88 15.47
CA VAL A 61 -2.71 7.82 15.99
C VAL A 61 -1.82 8.79 15.17
N PRO A 62 -1.98 10.12 15.32
CA PRO A 62 -1.21 11.12 14.58
C PRO A 62 0.19 11.30 15.21
N LYS A 63 0.97 10.21 15.27
CA LYS A 63 2.27 10.13 15.92
C LYS A 63 3.35 9.60 14.96
N PRO A 64 4.64 9.85 15.26
CA PRO A 64 5.75 9.23 14.56
C PRO A 64 5.69 7.70 14.57
N GLY A 65 6.02 7.08 13.45
CA GLY A 65 6.09 5.64 13.23
C GLY A 65 4.78 4.99 12.78
N THR A 66 3.64 5.69 12.87
CA THR A 66 2.34 5.11 12.52
C THR A 66 2.26 4.67 11.06
N ALA A 67 2.75 5.48 10.12
CA ALA A 67 2.66 5.16 8.69
C ALA A 67 3.64 4.04 8.31
N LEU A 68 4.88 4.12 8.81
CA LEU A 68 5.90 3.09 8.62
C LEU A 68 5.42 1.73 9.15
N LEU A 69 4.97 1.68 10.40
CA LEU A 69 4.55 0.43 11.02
C LEU A 69 3.33 -0.18 10.32
N LEU A 70 2.37 0.65 9.88
CA LEU A 70 1.20 0.14 9.15
C LEU A 70 1.65 -0.71 7.95
N ILE A 71 2.40 -0.11 7.03
CA ILE A 71 2.75 -0.75 5.77
C ILE A 71 3.83 -1.81 5.93
N ALA A 72 4.76 -1.65 6.89
CA ALA A 72 5.76 -2.67 7.19
C ALA A 72 5.12 -3.94 7.74
N ILE A 73 4.18 -3.83 8.69
CA ILE A 73 3.43 -4.99 9.20
C ILE A 73 2.63 -5.63 8.07
N THR A 74 1.96 -4.84 7.22
CA THR A 74 1.24 -5.36 6.04
C THR A 74 2.16 -6.17 5.13
N GLY A 75 3.33 -5.63 4.76
CA GLY A 75 4.30 -6.33 3.92
C GLY A 75 4.87 -7.59 4.57
N ILE A 76 5.16 -7.55 5.88
CA ILE A 76 5.62 -8.71 6.64
C ILE A 76 4.56 -9.81 6.65
N ILE A 77 3.28 -9.46 6.87
CA ILE A 77 2.19 -10.44 6.84
C ILE A 77 2.10 -11.07 5.46
N TYR A 78 2.05 -10.28 4.38
CA TYR A 78 2.01 -10.77 3.00
C TYR A 78 3.13 -11.77 2.68
N PHE A 79 4.34 -11.51 3.14
CA PHE A 79 5.47 -12.42 2.97
C PHE A 79 5.32 -13.68 3.84
N ALA A 80 4.93 -13.52 5.11
CA ALA A 80 4.82 -14.63 6.06
C ALA A 80 3.76 -15.67 5.66
N ILE A 81 2.67 -15.24 5.03
CA ILE A 81 1.61 -16.14 4.53
C ILE A 81 1.91 -16.73 3.14
N GLY A 82 3.02 -16.33 2.51
CA GLY A 82 3.45 -16.85 1.21
C GLY A 82 2.77 -16.22 -0.01
N GLU A 83 1.91 -15.21 0.17
CA GLU A 83 1.21 -14.51 -0.91
C GLU A 83 2.14 -13.68 -1.79
N CYS A 84 3.23 -13.15 -1.21
CA CYS A 84 4.20 -12.32 -1.92
C CYS A 84 5.64 -12.72 -1.57
N THR A 85 6.57 -12.44 -2.49
CA THR A 85 8.01 -12.66 -2.23
C THR A 85 8.57 -11.58 -1.30
N PHE A 86 9.82 -11.74 -0.83
CA PHE A 86 10.48 -10.80 0.09
C PHE A 86 10.54 -9.35 -0.42
N THR A 87 10.41 -9.14 -1.74
CA THR A 87 10.35 -7.82 -2.37
C THR A 87 9.27 -6.93 -1.77
N ILE A 88 8.12 -7.48 -1.36
CA ILE A 88 7.03 -6.72 -0.73
C ILE A 88 7.48 -6.09 0.58
N VAL A 89 8.28 -6.80 1.39
CA VAL A 89 8.77 -6.29 2.68
C VAL A 89 9.68 -5.09 2.43
N ILE A 90 10.61 -5.22 1.48
CA ILE A 90 11.56 -4.16 1.13
C ILE A 90 10.83 -2.92 0.63
N THR A 91 9.93 -3.07 -0.35
CA THR A 91 9.20 -1.93 -0.91
C THR A 91 8.28 -1.28 0.12
N CYS A 92 7.60 -2.07 0.96
CA CYS A 92 6.77 -1.55 2.04
C CYS A 92 7.59 -0.76 3.06
N VAL A 93 8.76 -1.25 3.48
CA VAL A 93 9.62 -0.52 4.42
C VAL A 93 10.11 0.80 3.81
N ILE A 94 10.59 0.78 2.56
CA ILE A 94 11.04 2.00 1.85
C ILE A 94 9.88 3.00 1.74
N ALA A 95 8.72 2.56 1.26
CA ALA A 95 7.52 3.38 1.16
C ALA A 95 7.08 3.95 2.52
N GLY A 96 7.13 3.14 3.57
CA GLY A 96 6.82 3.53 4.93
C GLY A 96 7.77 4.60 5.46
N VAL A 97 9.07 4.49 5.20
CA VAL A 97 10.07 5.49 5.56
C VAL A 97 9.81 6.80 4.81
N LEU A 98 9.55 6.75 3.50
CA LEU A 98 9.24 7.95 2.71
C LEU A 98 7.95 8.63 3.18
N ALA A 99 6.91 7.83 3.48
CA ALA A 99 5.65 8.32 4.04
C ALA A 99 5.88 8.97 5.41
N GLU A 100 6.70 8.38 6.26
CA GLU A 100 7.04 8.89 7.60
C GLU A 100 7.83 10.21 7.54
N ILE A 101 8.82 10.30 6.64
CA ILE A 101 9.56 11.55 6.37
C ILE A 101 8.59 12.65 5.94
N THR A 102 7.69 12.34 5.01
CA THR A 102 6.65 13.28 4.54
C THR A 102 5.75 13.72 5.70
N ARG A 103 5.38 12.80 6.60
CA ARG A 103 4.60 13.11 7.79
C ARG A 103 5.31 13.97 8.80
N LYS A 104 6.60 13.74 8.98
CA LYS A 104 7.46 14.56 9.84
C LYS A 104 7.58 15.99 9.31
N ILE A 105 7.83 16.16 8.00
CA ILE A 105 8.03 17.47 7.36
C ILE A 105 6.72 18.27 7.31
N LEU A 106 5.63 17.65 6.85
CA LEU A 106 4.36 18.33 6.64
C LEU A 106 3.48 18.40 7.91
N GLY A 107 3.84 17.67 8.96
CA GLY A 107 3.16 17.60 10.24
C GLY A 107 2.15 16.45 10.34
N TYR A 108 2.17 15.73 11.46
CA TYR A 108 1.36 14.51 11.67
C TYR A 108 -0.16 14.71 11.69
N LYS A 109 -0.63 15.93 11.93
CA LYS A 109 -2.05 16.31 11.86
C LYS A 109 -2.42 17.03 10.57
N SER A 110 -1.45 17.29 9.69
CA SER A 110 -1.67 18.04 8.47
C SER A 110 -2.40 17.21 7.43
N GLN A 111 -3.38 17.83 6.79
CA GLN A 111 -4.17 17.17 5.78
C GLN A 111 -3.35 16.85 4.52
N LYS A 112 -2.50 17.79 4.10
CA LYS A 112 -1.55 17.58 2.98
C LYS A 112 -0.62 16.42 3.29
N SER A 113 -0.17 16.31 4.54
CA SER A 113 0.66 15.20 4.99
C SER A 113 -0.03 13.86 4.78
N VAL A 114 -1.27 13.71 5.22
CA VAL A 114 -2.05 12.46 5.07
C VAL A 114 -2.23 12.09 3.60
N ILE A 115 -2.54 13.05 2.73
CA ILE A 115 -2.78 12.81 1.30
C ILE A 115 -1.49 12.36 0.58
N VAL A 116 -0.37 13.06 0.77
CA VAL A 116 0.88 12.70 0.09
C VAL A 116 1.43 11.37 0.61
N SER A 117 1.39 11.16 1.94
CA SER A 117 1.83 9.89 2.53
C SER A 117 0.94 8.71 2.12
N SER A 118 -0.34 8.94 1.81
CA SER A 118 -1.23 7.91 1.26
C SER A 118 -0.73 7.36 -0.09
N GLY A 119 -0.33 8.27 -0.99
CA GLY A 119 0.26 7.88 -2.27
C GLY A 119 1.55 7.08 -2.07
N LEU A 120 2.42 7.52 -1.16
CA LEU A 120 3.67 6.85 -0.84
C LEU A 120 3.47 5.44 -0.27
N ILE A 121 2.50 5.26 0.65
CA ILE A 121 2.16 3.95 1.21
C ILE A 121 1.76 2.96 0.10
N CYS A 122 1.00 3.41 -0.90
CA CYS A 122 0.57 2.58 -2.02
C CYS A 122 1.71 2.17 -2.95
N ILE A 123 2.78 2.98 -3.06
CA ILE A 123 4.01 2.56 -3.74
C ILE A 123 4.61 1.32 -3.07
N GLY A 124 4.45 1.16 -1.75
CA GLY A 124 4.95 -0.02 -1.04
C GLY A 124 4.42 -1.34 -1.57
N LEU A 125 3.21 -1.33 -2.15
CA LEU A 125 2.52 -2.50 -2.69
C LEU A 125 3.06 -2.97 -4.05
N ILE A 126 3.89 -2.17 -4.72
CA ILE A 126 4.54 -2.60 -5.98
C ILE A 126 5.42 -3.82 -5.77
N GLY A 127 5.86 -4.12 -4.55
CA GLY A 127 6.69 -5.28 -4.28
C GLY A 127 6.02 -6.62 -4.58
N SER A 128 4.69 -6.67 -4.75
CA SER A 128 4.00 -7.88 -5.23
C SER A 128 4.32 -8.17 -6.71
N PRO A 129 4.12 -7.23 -7.67
CA PRO A 129 4.50 -7.43 -9.06
C PRO A 129 5.99 -7.18 -9.36
N LEU A 130 6.75 -6.51 -8.48
CA LEU A 130 8.17 -6.20 -8.72
C LEU A 130 9.07 -7.39 -9.10
N PRO A 131 8.88 -8.63 -8.56
CA PRO A 131 9.63 -9.81 -9.00
C PRO A 131 9.57 -10.08 -10.51
N MET A 132 8.55 -9.59 -11.22
CA MET A 132 8.46 -9.69 -12.68
C MET A 132 9.63 -8.98 -13.38
N TRP A 133 10.18 -7.92 -12.77
CA TRP A 133 11.35 -7.19 -13.29
C TRP A 133 12.68 -7.68 -12.72
N LEU A 134 12.68 -8.15 -11.47
CA LEU A 134 13.93 -8.54 -10.78
C LEU A 134 14.33 -10.00 -11.04
N PHE A 135 13.34 -10.90 -11.11
CA PHE A 135 13.56 -12.35 -11.12
C PHE A 135 12.66 -13.04 -12.16
N GLN A 136 12.50 -12.40 -13.33
CA GLN A 136 11.47 -12.70 -14.32
C GLN A 136 11.28 -14.20 -14.59
N GLU A 137 12.31 -14.92 -15.04
CA GLU A 137 12.17 -16.34 -15.39
C GLU A 137 11.66 -17.19 -14.23
N SER A 138 12.25 -17.03 -13.05
CA SER A 138 11.87 -17.80 -11.86
C SER A 138 10.47 -17.46 -11.38
N TYR A 139 10.09 -16.18 -11.44
CA TYR A 139 8.79 -15.70 -11.00
C TYR A 139 7.69 -16.15 -11.96
N MET A 140 7.90 -16.06 -13.28
CA MET A 140 6.94 -16.55 -14.28
C MET A 140 6.70 -18.05 -14.15
N LYS A 141 7.77 -18.85 -13.94
CA LYS A 141 7.63 -20.29 -13.67
C LYS A 141 6.84 -20.56 -12.39
N SER A 142 7.05 -19.74 -11.34
CA SER A 142 6.34 -19.86 -10.07
C SER A 142 4.83 -19.60 -10.24
N ILE A 143 4.44 -18.50 -10.89
CA ILE A 143 3.02 -18.15 -11.05
C ILE A 143 2.26 -19.16 -11.93
N ILE A 144 2.92 -19.79 -12.91
CA ILE A 144 2.34 -20.94 -13.66
C ILE A 144 2.09 -22.13 -12.72
N LYS A 145 3.08 -22.48 -11.87
CA LYS A 145 2.92 -23.55 -10.87
C LYS A 145 1.81 -23.27 -9.86
N MET A 146 1.55 -22.00 -9.54
CA MET A 146 0.45 -21.58 -8.68
C MET A 146 -0.92 -21.57 -9.40
N GLY A 147 -0.98 -21.94 -10.69
CA GLY A 147 -2.22 -22.17 -11.41
C GLY A 147 -2.60 -21.10 -12.44
N MET A 148 -1.75 -20.08 -12.68
CA MET A 148 -1.99 -19.13 -13.78
C MET A 148 -1.76 -19.79 -15.14
N SER A 149 -2.64 -19.49 -16.11
CA SER A 149 -2.51 -20.07 -17.45
C SER A 149 -1.24 -19.58 -18.16
N PRO A 150 -0.58 -20.42 -18.97
CA PRO A 150 0.58 -19.99 -19.76
C PRO A 150 0.26 -18.80 -20.66
N GLU A 151 -0.96 -18.71 -21.21
CA GLU A 151 -1.39 -17.58 -22.03
C GLU A 151 -1.40 -16.26 -21.24
N TYR A 152 -1.95 -16.27 -20.02
CA TYR A 152 -1.95 -15.11 -19.14
C TYR A 152 -0.52 -14.65 -18.85
N VAL A 153 0.35 -15.60 -18.53
CA VAL A 153 1.76 -15.33 -18.18
C VAL A 153 2.55 -14.80 -19.38
N ASN A 154 2.34 -15.36 -20.57
CA ASN A 154 2.96 -14.86 -21.81
C ASN A 154 2.52 -13.41 -22.09
N LYS A 155 1.22 -13.11 -21.95
CA LYS A 155 0.72 -11.72 -22.07
C LYS A 155 1.30 -10.81 -21.00
N LEU A 156 1.49 -11.30 -19.77
CA LEU A 156 2.10 -10.53 -18.70
C LEU A 156 3.57 -10.21 -19.00
N GLN A 157 4.32 -11.15 -19.61
CA GLN A 157 5.71 -10.93 -20.01
C GLN A 157 5.87 -9.81 -21.05
N THR A 158 4.92 -9.63 -21.98
CA THR A 158 4.99 -8.53 -22.96
C THR A 158 4.81 -7.15 -22.34
N LEU A 159 4.26 -7.08 -21.11
CA LEU A 159 4.08 -5.84 -20.36
C LEU A 159 5.30 -5.48 -19.52
N ILE A 160 6.34 -6.32 -19.42
CA ILE A 160 7.49 -6.10 -18.55
C ILE A 160 8.50 -5.22 -19.27
N SER A 161 8.59 -3.97 -18.85
CA SER A 161 9.54 -2.98 -19.39
C SER A 161 9.83 -1.91 -18.35
N ILE A 162 10.90 -1.14 -18.51
CA ILE A 162 11.18 0.00 -17.62
C ILE A 162 10.05 1.06 -17.66
N PRO A 163 9.49 1.44 -18.83
CA PRO A 163 8.34 2.35 -18.89
C PRO A 163 7.12 1.89 -18.10
N THR A 164 6.77 0.60 -18.17
CA THR A 164 5.61 0.06 -17.43
C THR A 164 5.85 -0.02 -15.93
N LEU A 165 7.09 -0.24 -15.49
CA LEU A 165 7.46 -0.13 -14.07
C LEU A 165 7.29 1.30 -13.55
N ILE A 166 7.77 2.29 -14.30
CA ILE A 166 7.60 3.71 -13.97
C ILE A 166 6.11 4.07 -13.93
N GLY A 167 5.34 3.62 -14.93
CA GLY A 167 3.89 3.80 -14.98
C GLY A 167 3.17 3.19 -13.77
N MET A 168 3.57 1.99 -13.34
CA MET A 168 3.03 1.35 -12.13
C MET A 168 3.32 2.16 -10.87
N ILE A 169 4.53 2.68 -10.70
CA ILE A 169 4.88 3.52 -9.53
C ILE A 169 4.04 4.81 -9.50
N ILE A 170 3.90 5.47 -10.66
CA ILE A 170 3.12 6.70 -10.78
C ILE A 170 1.65 6.43 -10.49
N THR A 171 1.07 5.40 -11.10
CA THR A 171 -0.34 5.05 -10.89
C THR A 171 -0.61 4.58 -9.46
N ALA A 172 0.32 3.86 -8.81
CA ALA A 172 0.22 3.52 -7.39
C ALA A 172 0.09 4.77 -6.51
N PHE A 173 0.96 5.76 -6.74
CA PHE A 173 0.93 7.02 -6.02
C PHE A 173 -0.40 7.76 -6.25
N ILE A 174 -0.80 7.90 -7.52
CA ILE A 174 -2.06 8.56 -7.89
C ILE A 174 -3.27 7.85 -7.26
N GLY A 175 -3.30 6.52 -7.30
CA GLY A 175 -4.37 5.72 -6.71
C GLY A 175 -4.51 5.96 -5.21
N GLY A 176 -3.39 6.00 -4.48
CA GLY A 176 -3.39 6.33 -3.05
C GLY A 176 -3.87 7.75 -2.76
N VAL A 177 -3.50 8.73 -3.59
CA VAL A 177 -3.98 10.12 -3.47
C VAL A 177 -5.48 10.21 -3.75
N ILE A 178 -5.98 9.56 -4.81
CA ILE A 178 -7.41 9.51 -5.14
C ILE A 178 -8.19 8.86 -4.00
N GLY A 179 -7.74 7.71 -3.51
CA GLY A 179 -8.36 7.04 -2.36
C GLY A 179 -8.38 7.91 -1.11
N ALA A 180 -7.35 8.75 -0.90
CA ALA A 180 -7.34 9.71 0.19
C ALA A 180 -8.45 10.78 0.05
N TYR A 181 -8.67 11.29 -1.15
CA TYR A 181 -9.75 12.25 -1.41
C TYR A 181 -11.14 11.62 -1.28
N ILE A 182 -11.32 10.38 -1.76
CA ILE A 182 -12.57 9.63 -1.59
C ILE A 182 -12.86 9.40 -0.11
N GLY A 183 -11.87 8.89 0.64
CA GLY A 183 -11.99 8.67 2.07
C GLY A 183 -12.33 9.95 2.83
N LYS A 184 -11.68 11.07 2.47
CA LYS A 184 -11.98 12.40 3.01
C LYS A 184 -13.45 12.79 2.81
N ALA A 185 -13.97 12.63 1.60
CA ALA A 185 -15.36 12.97 1.28
C ALA A 185 -16.36 12.11 2.07
N MET A 186 -16.09 10.80 2.15
CA MET A 186 -16.96 9.82 2.78
C MET A 186 -17.04 9.98 4.32
N PHE A 187 -15.92 10.33 4.96
CA PHE A 187 -15.82 10.39 6.43
C PHE A 187 -15.61 11.80 6.99
N LYS A 188 -15.97 12.85 6.23
CA LYS A 188 -15.77 14.26 6.58
C LYS A 188 -16.11 14.58 8.05
N LYS A 189 -17.34 14.28 8.48
CA LYS A 189 -17.82 14.53 9.85
C LYS A 189 -17.00 13.81 10.94
N ARG A 190 -16.45 12.62 10.64
CA ARG A 190 -15.64 11.85 11.59
C ARG A 190 -14.22 12.40 11.68
N PHE A 191 -13.67 12.85 10.57
CA PHE A 191 -12.33 13.45 10.51
C PHE A 191 -12.27 14.85 11.13
N GLU A 192 -13.32 15.67 10.96
CA GLU A 192 -13.46 16.97 11.67
C GLU A 192 -13.43 16.77 13.18
N LYS A 193 -14.19 15.80 13.71
CA LYS A 193 -14.16 15.44 15.14
C LYS A 193 -12.79 14.96 15.63
N ALA A 194 -11.96 14.43 14.75
CA ALA A 194 -10.62 13.93 15.08
C ALA A 194 -9.50 14.98 14.89
N GLY A 195 -9.83 16.18 14.39
CA GLY A 195 -8.87 17.29 14.24
C GLY A 195 -7.85 17.13 13.11
N ILE A 196 -8.19 16.39 12.05
CA ILE A 196 -7.38 16.23 10.81
C ILE A 196 -7.93 17.12 9.68
N MET A 197 -9.13 17.66 9.87
CA MET A 197 -9.78 18.68 9.04
C MET A 197 -10.06 19.93 9.87
#